data_AF-A0A4Q5GFE0-F1
#
_entry.id   AF-A0A4Q5GFE0-F1
#
_cell.length_a   1.000
_cell.length_b   1.000
_cell.length_c   1.000
_cell.angle_alpha   90.00
_cell.angle_beta   90.00
_cell.angle_gamma   90.00
#
_symmetry.space_group_name_H-M   'P 1'
#
loop_
_entity.id
_entity.type
_entity.pdbx_description
1 polymer ?
#
loop_
_entity_poly.entity_id
_entity_poly.type
_entity_poly.pdbx_seq_one_letter_code
_entity_poly.pdbx_strand_id
1 'polypeptide(L)'
;SNSTITARFEVKILNNYIKGEMSVYSSKSLQLKVTSGFPITSPITIKYSARGMFYVDEQDEWGGMQPPDQYFDCRVWTETLTVGQSAWEFIFMPDEMGTNIPYLPGKAVITSLDDWYMDFKEFSDDRYNYLKW
;
A
#
# COMPACT_ATOMS: atom_id res chain seq x y z
N SER A 1 -29.48 47.18 -16.66
CA SER A 1 -28.19 47.26 -15.94
C SER A 1 -27.60 45.86 -15.90
N ASN A 2 -26.35 45.69 -16.30
CA ASN A 2 -25.65 44.41 -16.15
C ASN A 2 -24.79 44.49 -14.89
N SER A 3 -25.20 43.77 -13.85
CA SER A 3 -24.43 43.67 -12.61
C SER A 3 -23.54 42.44 -12.69
N THR A 4 -22.23 42.65 -12.81
CA THR A 4 -21.25 41.59 -12.69
C THR A 4 -21.08 41.23 -11.21
N ILE A 5 -21.39 40.00 -10.84
CA ILE A 5 -21.11 39.47 -9.51
C ILE A 5 -19.70 38.87 -9.54
N THR A 6 -18.78 39.43 -8.76
CA THR A 6 -17.46 38.83 -8.53
C THR A 6 -17.51 37.95 -7.30
N ALA A 7 -17.64 36.64 -7.50
CA ALA A 7 -17.46 35.65 -6.43
C ALA A 7 -15.95 35.40 -6.24
N ARG A 8 -15.45 35.61 -5.02
CA ARG A 8 -14.11 35.17 -4.62
C ARG A 8 -14.26 33.81 -3.97
N PHE A 9 -13.80 32.77 -4.66
CA PHE A 9 -13.68 31.44 -4.08
C PHE A 9 -12.35 31.40 -3.32
N GLU A 10 -12.40 31.38 -1.99
CA GLU A 10 -11.26 30.91 -1.22
C GLU A 10 -11.17 29.40 -1.44
N VAL A 11 -10.28 28.99 -2.36
CA VAL A 11 -9.84 27.61 -2.42
C VAL A 11 -9.05 27.38 -1.13
N LYS A 12 -9.73 26.86 -0.12
CA LYS A 12 -9.06 26.22 1.00
C LYS A 12 -8.24 25.11 0.36
N ILE A 13 -6.93 25.32 0.23
CA ILE A 13 -6.01 24.28 -0.26
C ILE A 13 -6.10 23.17 0.78
N LEU A 14 -7.01 22.23 0.55
CA LEU A 14 -6.96 20.94 1.20
C LEU A 14 -5.60 20.40 0.77
N ASN A 15 -4.64 20.36 1.68
CA ASN A 15 -3.35 19.72 1.50
C ASN A 15 -3.53 18.53 0.56
N ASN A 16 -3.06 18.60 -0.69
CA ASN A 16 -3.31 17.51 -1.63
C ASN A 16 -2.50 16.32 -1.12
N TYR A 17 -3.14 15.47 -0.35
CA TYR A 17 -2.48 14.38 0.33
C TYR A 17 -2.49 13.16 -0.57
N ILE A 18 -1.38 12.44 -0.57
CA ILE A 18 -1.37 11.04 -0.99
C ILE A 18 -1.36 10.20 0.28
N LYS A 19 -2.27 9.23 0.36
CA LYS A 19 -2.43 8.30 1.47
C LYS A 19 -2.28 6.88 0.98
N GLY A 20 -1.71 6.03 1.82
CA GLY A 20 -1.66 4.59 1.61
C GLY A 20 -2.44 3.88 2.70
N GLU A 21 -3.01 2.73 2.38
CA GLU A 21 -3.60 1.80 3.33
C GLU A 21 -3.16 0.38 2.95
N MET A 22 -2.61 -0.34 3.91
CA MET A 22 -2.14 -1.71 3.73
C MET A 22 -3.07 -2.68 4.44
N SER A 23 -3.41 -3.78 3.78
CA SER A 23 -4.28 -4.82 4.33
C SER A 23 -3.93 -6.20 3.80
N VAL A 24 -4.42 -7.24 4.48
CA VAL A 24 -4.38 -8.62 3.98
C VAL A 24 -5.48 -8.80 2.94
N TYR A 25 -5.10 -9.16 1.72
CA TYR A 25 -6.01 -9.35 0.58
C TYR A 25 -6.47 -10.80 0.44
N SER A 26 -5.55 -11.74 0.63
CA SER A 26 -5.82 -13.17 0.61
C SER A 26 -4.92 -13.87 1.63
N SER A 27 -5.04 -15.20 1.76
CA SER A 27 -4.21 -15.97 2.68
C SER A 27 -2.71 -15.73 2.49
N LYS A 28 -2.25 -15.33 1.31
CA LYS A 28 -0.81 -15.13 1.02
C LYS A 28 -0.49 -13.82 0.34
N SER A 29 -1.42 -12.87 0.31
CA SER A 29 -1.21 -11.61 -0.41
C SER A 29 -1.67 -10.42 0.39
N LEU A 30 -0.95 -9.33 0.23
CA LEU A 30 -1.29 -8.03 0.77
C LEU A 30 -1.83 -7.14 -0.34
N GLN A 31 -2.63 -6.15 0.04
CA GLN A 31 -3.11 -5.09 -0.84
C GLN A 31 -2.68 -3.74 -0.28
N LEU A 32 -2.02 -2.94 -1.12
CA LEU A 32 -1.81 -1.52 -0.91
C LEU A 32 -2.84 -0.74 -1.72
N LYS A 33 -3.66 0.06 -1.05
CA LYS A 33 -4.49 1.09 -1.70
C LYS A 33 -3.82 2.43 -1.54
N VAL A 34 -3.65 3.15 -2.65
CA VAL A 34 -3.11 4.51 -2.66
C VAL A 34 -4.19 5.45 -3.15
N THR A 35 -4.45 6.54 -2.44
CA THR A 35 -5.43 7.56 -2.83
C THR A 35 -4.84 8.94 -2.76
N SER A 36 -5.28 9.82 -3.65
CA SER A 36 -4.96 11.25 -3.63
C SER A 36 -6.23 12.09 -3.60
N GLY A 37 -6.16 13.29 -3.01
CA GLY A 37 -7.30 14.22 -2.99
C GLY A 37 -7.77 14.67 -4.38
N PHE A 38 -6.87 14.67 -5.37
CA PHE A 38 -7.14 15.06 -6.76
C PHE A 38 -6.33 14.19 -7.72
N PRO A 39 -6.76 14.09 -9.00
CA PRO A 39 -5.97 13.41 -10.02
C PRO A 39 -4.55 13.96 -10.14
N ILE A 40 -3.55 13.08 -10.15
CA ILE A 40 -2.15 13.51 -10.25
C ILE A 40 -1.82 14.00 -11.67
N THR A 41 -0.99 15.04 -11.75
CA THR A 41 -0.61 15.74 -12.99
C THR A 41 0.78 15.37 -13.49
N SER A 42 1.57 14.70 -12.66
CA SER A 42 2.91 14.20 -12.97
C SER A 42 3.04 12.76 -12.44
N PRO A 43 3.90 11.92 -13.06
CA PRO A 43 4.17 10.58 -12.55
C PRO A 43 4.77 10.62 -11.15
N ILE A 44 4.30 9.74 -10.27
CA ILE A 44 4.80 9.63 -8.89
C ILE A 44 5.26 8.20 -8.67
N THR A 45 6.53 8.05 -8.28
CA THR A 45 7.09 6.76 -7.90
C THR A 45 6.95 6.56 -6.40
N ILE A 46 6.28 5.48 -6.02
CA ILE A 46 6.12 5.05 -4.62
C ILE A 46 7.03 3.86 -4.36
N LYS A 47 7.46 3.74 -3.11
CA LYS A 47 8.10 2.55 -2.57
C LYS A 47 7.34 2.09 -1.35
N TYR A 48 7.17 0.78 -1.18
CA TYR A 48 6.49 0.25 -0.02
C TYR A 48 7.01 -1.13 0.36
N SER A 49 6.87 -1.47 1.63
CA SER A 49 7.12 -2.81 2.17
C SER A 49 6.30 -2.98 3.45
N ALA A 50 6.11 -4.23 3.84
CA ALA A 50 5.29 -4.67 4.95
C ALA A 50 5.97 -5.87 5.63
N ARG A 51 5.69 -6.06 6.91
CA ARG A 51 6.13 -7.21 7.69
C ARG A 51 5.00 -7.70 8.59
N GLY A 52 5.07 -8.97 8.95
CA GLY A 52 4.07 -9.58 9.80
C GLY A 52 4.29 -11.07 9.94
N MET A 53 3.23 -11.76 10.31
CA MET A 53 3.26 -13.18 10.62
C MET A 53 2.45 -14.00 9.64
N PHE A 54 2.89 -15.23 9.41
CA PHE A 54 2.15 -16.25 8.66
C PHE A 54 2.44 -17.63 9.23
N TYR A 55 1.58 -18.63 8.99
CA TYR A 55 1.93 -20.03 9.17
C TYR A 55 1.83 -20.77 7.84
N VAL A 56 2.50 -21.91 7.72
CA VAL A 56 2.30 -22.83 6.59
C VAL A 56 1.26 -23.84 7.00
N ASP A 57 0.12 -23.89 6.31
CA ASP A 57 -0.91 -24.89 6.57
C ASP A 57 -0.45 -26.26 6.09
N GLU A 58 0.31 -26.97 6.93
CA GLU A 58 0.78 -28.32 6.66
C GLU A 58 -0.24 -29.39 7.07
N GLN A 59 -1.47 -29.02 7.46
CA GLN A 59 -2.47 -30.01 7.84
C GLN A 59 -2.68 -31.02 6.68
N ASP A 60 -2.49 -32.29 7.01
CA ASP A 60 -2.98 -33.41 6.23
C ASP A 60 -4.50 -33.59 6.52
N GLU A 61 -5.14 -34.57 5.86
CA GLU A 61 -6.58 -34.84 5.97
C GLU A 61 -7.05 -35.13 7.42
N TRP A 62 -6.14 -35.23 8.38
CA TRP A 62 -6.37 -35.57 9.78
C TRP A 62 -6.33 -34.36 10.74
N GLY A 63 -6.12 -33.14 10.23
CA GLY A 63 -6.37 -31.89 10.98
C GLY A 63 -5.45 -31.68 12.19
N GLY A 64 -4.16 -31.98 12.04
CA GLY A 64 -3.14 -31.78 13.09
C GLY A 64 -3.00 -30.34 13.61
N MET A 65 -2.22 -30.15 14.66
CA MET A 65 -2.00 -28.83 15.27
C MET A 65 -1.41 -27.83 14.26
N GLN A 66 -1.94 -26.60 14.21
CA GLN A 66 -1.39 -25.53 13.38
C GLN A 66 0.08 -25.29 13.78
N PRO A 67 1.03 -25.29 12.82
CA PRO A 67 2.43 -25.03 13.12
C PRO A 67 2.63 -23.59 13.64
N PRO A 68 3.76 -23.31 14.33
CA PRO A 68 4.02 -21.98 14.87
C PRO A 68 4.09 -20.93 13.76
N ASP A 69 3.62 -19.72 14.07
CA ASP A 69 3.75 -18.58 13.17
C ASP A 69 5.24 -18.26 12.88
N GLN A 70 5.50 -17.89 11.64
CA GLN A 70 6.77 -17.46 11.08
C GLN A 70 6.67 -16.00 10.63
N TYR A 71 7.81 -15.33 10.49
CA TYR A 71 7.86 -13.94 10.05
C TYR A 71 8.02 -13.84 8.54
N PHE A 72 7.27 -12.92 7.94
CA PHE A 72 7.56 -12.44 6.59
C PHE A 72 8.11 -11.02 6.65
N ASP A 73 9.00 -10.70 5.72
CA ASP A 73 9.50 -9.35 5.49
C ASP A 73 9.47 -9.11 3.98
N CYS A 74 8.60 -8.20 3.53
CA CYS A 74 8.52 -7.90 2.11
C CYS A 74 9.79 -7.19 1.65
N ARG A 75 10.33 -7.62 0.51
CA ARG A 75 11.19 -6.74 -0.30
C ARG A 75 10.52 -5.39 -0.55
N VAL A 76 11.34 -4.40 -0.85
CA VAL A 76 10.85 -3.07 -1.22
C VAL A 76 10.27 -3.13 -2.64
N TRP A 77 8.97 -2.95 -2.74
CA TRP A 77 8.26 -2.83 -4.01
C TRP A 77 8.35 -1.39 -4.50
N THR A 78 8.34 -1.19 -5.81
CA THR A 78 8.38 0.13 -6.45
C THR A 78 7.32 0.18 -7.54
N GLU A 79 6.43 1.16 -7.44
CA GLU A 79 5.33 1.34 -8.39
C GLU A 79 5.28 2.78 -8.88
N THR A 80 4.78 2.99 -10.09
CA THR A 80 4.55 4.34 -10.64
C THR A 80 3.05 4.59 -10.76
N LEU A 81 2.55 5.60 -10.05
CA LEU A 81 1.16 6.00 -10.10
C LEU A 81 0.83 6.57 -11.49
N THR A 82 -0.29 6.12 -12.06
CA THR A 82 -0.69 6.53 -13.41
C THR A 82 -1.28 7.94 -13.40
N VAL A 83 -0.82 8.80 -14.30
CA VAL A 83 -1.26 10.20 -14.43
C VAL A 83 -2.75 10.28 -14.76
N GLY A 84 -3.45 11.27 -14.20
CA GLY A 84 -4.88 11.48 -14.39
C GLY A 84 -5.78 10.62 -13.51
N GLN A 85 -5.21 9.77 -12.65
CA GLN A 85 -5.94 8.99 -11.65
C GLN A 85 -5.76 9.58 -10.25
N SER A 86 -6.64 9.18 -9.33
CA SER A 86 -6.60 9.56 -7.90
C SER A 86 -6.70 8.36 -6.95
N ALA A 87 -6.75 7.14 -7.48
CA ALA A 87 -6.80 5.92 -6.71
C ALA A 87 -6.08 4.79 -7.45
N TRP A 88 -5.31 3.99 -6.71
CA TRP A 88 -4.53 2.86 -7.21
C TRP A 88 -4.60 1.70 -6.23
N GLU A 89 -4.58 0.48 -6.75
CA GLU A 89 -4.53 -0.74 -5.95
C GLU A 89 -3.41 -1.64 -6.45
N PHE A 90 -2.58 -2.13 -5.52
CA PHE A 90 -1.48 -3.03 -5.80
C PHE A 90 -1.62 -4.28 -4.93
N ILE A 91 -1.64 -5.46 -5.55
CA ILE A 91 -1.67 -6.74 -4.86
C ILE A 91 -0.32 -7.40 -5.01
N PHE A 92 0.28 -7.83 -3.91
CA PHE A 92 1.60 -8.42 -3.90
C PHE A 92 1.71 -9.52 -2.85
N MET A 93 2.64 -10.44 -3.07
CA MET A 93 2.91 -11.56 -2.17
C MET A 93 4.20 -11.26 -1.39
N PRO A 94 4.19 -11.33 -0.04
CA PRO A 94 5.39 -11.14 0.78
C PRO A 94 6.44 -12.22 0.53
N ASP A 95 7.67 -11.95 0.94
CA ASP A 95 8.76 -12.93 0.95
C ASP A 95 8.97 -13.48 2.37
N GLU A 96 9.34 -14.76 2.49
CA GLU A 96 9.64 -15.38 3.79
C GLU A 96 10.95 -14.84 4.36
N MET A 97 10.92 -14.37 5.62
CA MET A 97 12.09 -13.78 6.27
C MET A 97 13.22 -14.81 6.42
N GLY A 98 14.44 -14.43 6.06
CA GLY A 98 15.61 -15.29 6.20
C GLY A 98 15.81 -16.31 5.07
N THR A 99 15.00 -16.24 4.01
CA THR A 99 15.16 -17.06 2.80
C THR A 99 15.52 -16.20 1.59
N ASN A 100 16.11 -16.84 0.58
CA ASN A 100 16.30 -16.25 -0.76
C ASN A 100 15.19 -16.67 -1.74
N ILE A 101 14.14 -17.35 -1.24
CA ILE A 101 13.04 -17.83 -2.06
C ILE A 101 12.05 -16.68 -2.18
N PRO A 102 11.75 -16.20 -3.39
CA PRO A 102 10.72 -15.20 -3.55
C PRO A 102 9.38 -15.83 -3.17
N TYR A 103 8.58 -15.04 -2.47
CA TYR A 103 7.23 -15.34 -2.05
C TYR A 103 7.06 -16.31 -0.88
N LEU A 104 5.94 -16.18 -0.18
CA LEU A 104 5.51 -17.12 0.84
C LEU A 104 5.29 -18.54 0.26
N PRO A 105 5.52 -19.59 1.06
CA PRO A 105 5.24 -20.98 0.67
C PRO A 105 3.80 -21.21 0.19
N GLY A 106 3.60 -22.26 -0.62
CA GLY A 106 2.34 -22.49 -1.34
C GLY A 106 1.08 -22.58 -0.46
N LYS A 107 1.22 -23.12 0.76
CA LYS A 107 0.15 -23.23 1.76
C LYS A 107 0.23 -22.17 2.87
N ALA A 108 0.93 -21.07 2.64
CA ALA A 108 1.04 -20.01 3.63
C ALA A 108 -0.31 -19.30 3.88
N VAL A 109 -0.53 -18.95 5.13
CA VAL A 109 -1.66 -18.17 5.63
C VAL A 109 -1.12 -17.04 6.52
N ILE A 110 -1.26 -15.80 6.06
CA ILE A 110 -0.92 -14.58 6.78
C ILE A 110 -1.88 -14.43 7.96
N THR A 111 -1.32 -14.32 9.16
CA THR A 111 -2.05 -14.19 10.42
C THR A 111 -2.06 -12.75 10.94
N SER A 112 -1.01 -11.98 10.63
CA SER A 112 -0.94 -10.57 11.01
C SER A 112 -0.19 -9.71 10.00
N LEU A 113 -0.54 -8.42 10.01
CA LEU A 113 0.25 -7.34 9.45
C LEU A 113 0.73 -6.50 10.63
N ASP A 114 1.99 -6.63 11.02
CA ASP A 114 2.53 -6.01 12.22
C ASP A 114 2.96 -4.56 11.96
N ASP A 115 3.51 -4.30 10.77
CA ASP A 115 4.00 -2.98 10.38
C ASP A 115 4.09 -2.87 8.85
N TRP A 116 4.05 -1.64 8.36
CA TRP A 116 4.29 -1.33 6.96
C TRP A 116 4.78 0.11 6.81
N TYR A 117 5.44 0.37 5.68
CA TYR A 117 5.75 1.73 5.29
C TYR A 117 5.46 1.94 3.81
N MET A 118 5.23 3.20 3.49
CA MET A 118 5.24 3.71 2.14
C MET A 118 6.02 5.02 2.14
N ASP A 119 6.88 5.14 1.14
CA ASP A 119 7.74 6.28 0.89
C ASP A 119 7.57 6.72 -0.56
N PHE A 120 7.88 7.99 -0.82
CA PHE A 120 7.76 8.61 -2.13
C PHE A 120 9.08 9.29 -2.44
N LYS A 121 9.51 9.26 -3.70
CA LYS A 121 10.52 10.24 -4.11
C LYS A 121 9.88 11.63 -4.14
N GLU A 122 10.58 12.60 -3.54
CA GLU A 122 10.17 14.01 -3.44
C GLU A 122 9.52 14.55 -4.71
N PHE A 123 8.44 15.30 -4.54
CA PHE A 123 7.68 15.89 -5.63
C PHE A 123 8.47 17.00 -6.32
N SER A 124 8.37 17.09 -7.64
CA SER A 124 8.63 18.36 -8.35
C SER A 124 7.43 19.29 -8.33
N ASP A 125 6.27 18.83 -7.85
CA ASP A 125 4.98 19.52 -7.84
C ASP A 125 4.64 19.93 -6.40
N ASP A 126 4.68 21.23 -6.13
CA ASP A 126 4.49 21.87 -4.83
C ASP A 126 3.07 21.73 -4.27
N ARG A 127 2.17 21.12 -5.04
CA ARG A 127 0.77 20.95 -4.67
C ARG A 127 0.52 19.86 -3.64
N TYR A 128 1.44 18.91 -3.43
CA TYR A 128 1.16 17.70 -2.63
C TYR A 128 1.89 17.68 -1.27
N ASN A 129 1.15 17.35 -0.20
CA ASN A 129 1.64 17.27 1.19
C ASN A 129 1.42 15.87 1.77
N TYR A 130 2.41 15.27 2.44
CA TYR A 130 2.34 13.88 2.92
C TYR A 130 1.83 13.73 4.36
N LEU A 131 1.05 12.67 4.63
CA LEU A 131 0.65 12.22 5.96
C LEU A 131 0.85 10.70 6.07
N LYS A 132 1.78 10.27 6.92
CA LYS A 132 1.91 8.86 7.35
C LYS A 132 0.82 8.57 8.38
N TRP A 133 -0.03 7.58 8.14
CA TRP A 133 -1.01 7.06 9.10
C TRP A 133 -0.72 5.59 9.36
#